data_AF-A0A524HG59-F1
#
_entry.id   AF-A0A524HG59-F1
#
_cell.length_a   1.000
_cell.length_b   1.000
_cell.length_c   1.000
_cell.angle_alpha   90.00
_cell.angle_beta   90.00
_cell.angle_gamma   90.00
#
_symmetry.space_group_name_H-M   'P 1'
#
loop_
_entity.id
_entity.type
_entity.pdbx_description
1 polymer ?
#
loop_
_entity_poly.entity_id
_entity_poly.type
_entity_poly.pdbx_seq_one_letter_code
_entity_poly.pdbx_strand_id
1 'polypeptide(L)' 'ALVLYEVEGYSHAEVAEVLGVPEGTARSDLFHAKRRLRPLLESGMKGGLHDAP' A
#
# COMPACT_ATOMS: atom_id res chain seq x y z
N ALA A 1 -2.98 4.31 5.84
CA ALA A 1 -3.94 3.54 5.04
C ALA A 1 -3.36 2.21 4.54
N LEU A 2 -2.27 2.20 3.75
CA LEU A 2 -1.76 0.98 3.09
C LEU A 2 -1.44 -0.20 4.04
N VAL A 3 -0.63 0.01 5.08
CA VAL A 3 -0.23 -1.08 6.02
C VAL A 3 -1.45 -1.65 6.74
N LEU A 4 -2.28 -0.79 7.31
CA LEU A 4 -3.52 -1.21 8.00
C LEU A 4 -4.43 -2.06 7.09
N TYR A 5 -4.54 -1.71 5.81
CA TYR A 5 -5.37 -2.46 4.86
C TYR A 5 -4.71 -3.75 4.36
N GLU A 6 -3.51 -3.66 3.77
CA GLU A 6 -2.88 -4.79 3.08
C GLU A 6 -2.15 -5.77 4.00
N VAL A 7 -1.65 -5.29 5.15
CA VAL A 7 -0.86 -6.10 6.09
C VAL A 7 -1.70 -6.51 7.28
N GLU A 8 -2.42 -5.56 7.89
CA GLU A 8 -3.20 -5.81 9.10
C GLU A 8 -4.64 -6.27 8.80
N GLY A 9 -5.11 -6.18 7.54
CA GLY A 9 -6.41 -6.70 7.11
C GLY A 9 -7.63 -5.85 7.45
N TYR A 10 -7.45 -4.57 7.80
CA TYR A 10 -8.54 -3.66 8.14
C TYR A 10 -9.34 -3.25 6.90
N SER A 11 -10.66 -3.11 7.04
CA SER A 11 -11.53 -2.54 6.00
C SER A 11 -11.29 -1.03 5.81
N HIS A 12 -11.80 -0.44 4.71
CA HIS A 12 -11.68 1.01 4.48
C HIS A 12 -12.31 1.85 5.60
N ALA A 13 -13.45 1.40 6.14
CA ALA A 13 -14.13 2.07 7.24
C ALA A 13 -13.27 2.04 8.51
N GLU A 14 -12.72 0.88 8.88
CA GLU A 14 -11.87 0.76 10.06
C GLU A 14 -10.55 1.53 9.91
N VAL A 15 -9.97 1.57 8.70
CA VAL A 15 -8.79 2.41 8.41
C VAL A 15 -9.12 3.90 8.58
N ALA A 16 -10.30 4.33 8.13
CA ALA A 16 -10.75 5.72 8.24
C ALA A 16 -10.93 6.13 9.70
N GLU A 17 -11.55 5.24 10.50
CA GLU A 17 -11.72 5.42 11.94
C GLU A 17 -10.38 5.51 12.67
N VAL A 18 -9.47 4.54 12.44
CA VAL A 18 -8.14 4.50 13.07
C VAL A 18 -7.31 5.75 12.77
N LEU A 19 -7.44 6.31 11.56
CA LEU A 19 -6.66 7.47 11.12
C LEU A 19 -7.35 8.82 11.37
N GLY A 20 -8.62 8.83 11.80
CA GLY A 20 -9.40 10.05 11.97
C GLY A 20 -9.63 10.83 10.67
N VAL A 21 -9.80 10.13 9.55
CA VAL A 21 -10.01 10.73 8.21
C VAL A 21 -11.33 10.26 7.60
N PRO A 22 -11.91 10.99 6.62
CA PRO A 22 -13.05 10.49 5.86
C PRO A 22 -12.72 9.19 5.12
N GLU A 23 -13.69 8.27 4.99
CA GLU A 23 -13.47 6.99 4.31
C GLU A 23 -13.01 7.15 2.85
N GLY A 24 -13.54 8.17 2.15
CA GLY A 24 -13.10 8.53 0.79
C GLY A 24 -11.61 8.93 0.72
N THR A 25 -11.09 9.56 1.79
CA THR A 25 -9.66 9.89 1.92
C THR A 25 -8.83 8.63 2.10
N ALA A 26 -9.25 7.72 3.00
CA ALA A 26 -8.57 6.44 3.21
C ALA A 26 -8.49 5.60 1.91
N ARG A 27 -9.56 5.58 1.10
CA ARG A 27 -9.57 4.92 -0.22
C ARG A 27 -8.61 5.58 -1.21
N SER A 28 -8.62 6.90 -1.29
CA SER A 28 -7.74 7.66 -2.19
C SER A 28 -6.27 7.51 -1.81
N ASP A 29 -5.95 7.57 -0.51
CA ASP A 29 -4.60 7.35 0.02
C ASP A 29 -4.09 5.94 -0.30
N LEU A 30 -4.93 4.92 -0.13
CA LEU A 30 -4.58 3.56 -0.49
C LEU A 30 -4.27 3.44 -1.99
N PHE A 31 -5.11 4.02 -2.84
CA PHE A 31 -4.90 4.03 -4.29
C PHE A 31 -3.57 4.70 -4.67
N HIS A 32 -3.30 5.89 -4.12
CA HIS A 32 -2.06 6.62 -4.38
C HIS A 32 -0.82 5.87 -3.87
N ALA A 33 -0.91 5.26 -2.68
CA ALA A 33 0.18 4.46 -2.11
C ALA A 33 0.50 3.25 -3.00
N LYS A 34 -0.51 2.48 -3.43
CA LYS A 34 -0.34 1.35 -4.37
C LYS A 34 0.29 1.79 -5.69
N ARG A 35 -0.21 2.88 -6.28
CA ARG A 35 0.30 3.43 -7.54
C ARG A 35 1.76 3.85 -7.43
N ARG A 36 2.18 4.44 -6.30
CA ARG A 36 3.58 4.83 -6.05
C ARG A 36 4.47 3.62 -5.77
N LEU A 37 3.95 2.59 -5.12
CA LEU A 37 4.71 1.40 -4.75
C LEU A 37 4.98 0.47 -5.94
N ARG A 38 4.01 0.32 -6.85
CA ARG A 38 4.11 -0.59 -8.00
C ARG A 38 5.42 -0.45 -8.82
N PRO A 39 5.83 0.73 -9.31
CA PRO A 39 7.07 0.85 -10.08
C PRO A 39 8.34 0.54 -9.25
N LEU A 40 8.31 0.76 -7.93
CA LEU A 40 9.44 0.44 -7.05
C LEU A 40 9.63 -1.07 -6.90
N LEU A 41 8.51 -1.80 -6.77
CA LEU A 41 8.52 -3.26 -6.74
C LEU A 41 8.94 -3.82 -8.10
N GLU A 42 8.42 -3.29 -9.20
CA GLU A 42 8.82 -3.71 -10.56
C GLU A 42 10.31 -3.47 -10.83
N SER A 43 10.88 -2.39 -10.30
CA SER A 43 12.32 -2.11 -10.41
C SER A 43 13.16 -3.06 -9.54
N GLY A 44 12.76 -3.26 -8.28
CA GLY A 44 13.45 -4.17 -7.35
C GLY A 44 13.38 -5.64 -7.79
N MET A 45 12.27 -6.06 -8.40
CA MET A 45 12.12 -7.40 -8.98
C MET A 45 13.01 -7.62 -10.22
N LYS A 46 13.41 -6.57 -10.93
CA LYS A 46 14.38 -6.65 -12.04
C LYS A 46 15.83 -6.74 -11.54
N GLY A 47 16.11 -6.24 -10.33
CA GLY A 47 17.42 -6.35 -9.68
C GLY A 47 17.65 -7.65 -8.91
N GLY A 48 16.58 -8.35 -8.49
CA GLY A 48 16.68 -9.52 -7.60
C GLY A 48 16.97 -10.87 -8.24
N LEU A 49 17.22 -10.96 -9.55
CA LEU A 49 17.51 -12.23 -10.24
C LEU A 49 18.98 -12.37 -10.70
N HIS A 50 19.87 -11.42 -10.37
CA HIS A 50 21.27 -11.45 -10.81
C HIS A 50 22.29 -11.82 -9.71
N ASP A 51 21.87 -12.01 -8.46
CA ASP A 51 22.78 -12.25 -7.32
C ASP A 51 22.64 -13.66 -6.72
N ALA A 52 22.30 -14.67 -7.52
CA ALA A 52 22.44 -16.07 -7.12
C ALA A 52 23.83 -16.59 -7.56
N PRO A 53 24.66 -17.14 -6.66
CA PRO A 53 25.92 -17.80 -7.04
C PRO A 53 25.71 -19.05 -7.90
#